data_AF-A0A9D6Q647-F1
#
_entry.id   AF-A0A9D6Q647-F1
#
_cell.length_a   1.000
_cell.length_b   1.000
_cell.length_c   1.000
_cell.angle_alpha   90.00
_cell.angle_beta   90.00
_cell.angle_gamma   90.00
#
_symmetry.space_group_name_H-M   'P 1'
#
loop_
_entity.id
_entity.type
_entity.pdbx_description
1 polymer ?
#
loop_
_entity_poly.entity_id
_entity_poly.type
_entity_poly.pdbx_seq_one_letter_code
_entity_poly.pdbx_strand_id
1 'polypeptide(L)'
;MTCKELTELIIDYVEGDLPSPVLATFEAHLAACPECVAYLQSYRETIALGRAAATASDDSASADVPEELVQAIVAAHAKQRG
;
A
#
# COMPACT_ATOMS: atom_id res chain seq x y z
N MET A 1 -1.79 -2.11 21.66
CA MET A 1 -0.79 -2.04 20.59
C MET A 1 0.15 -3.23 20.68
N THR A 2 -0.17 -4.25 19.91
CA THR A 2 0.72 -5.34 19.53
C THR A 2 1.53 -4.94 18.29
N CYS A 3 2.58 -5.69 17.97
CA CYS A 3 3.34 -5.48 16.72
C CYS A 3 2.45 -5.59 15.48
N LYS A 4 1.45 -6.48 15.51
CA LYS A 4 0.48 -6.66 14.42
C LYS A 4 -0.39 -5.42 14.24
N GLU A 5 -1.00 -4.93 15.32
CA GLU A 5 -1.86 -3.74 15.30
C GLU A 5 -1.12 -2.50 14.77
N LEU A 6 0.16 -2.32 15.13
CA LEU A 6 0.98 -1.25 14.60
C LEU A 6 1.24 -1.41 13.10
N THR A 7 1.52 -2.63 12.66
CA THR A 7 1.83 -2.90 11.25
C THR A 7 0.61 -2.65 10.37
N GLU A 8 -0.57 -3.11 10.81
CA GLU A 8 -1.84 -2.87 10.12
C GLU A 8 -2.13 -1.36 10.02
N LEU A 9 -1.96 -0.60 11.10
CA LEU A 9 -2.13 0.86 11.09
C LEU A 9 -1.23 1.55 10.04
N ILE A 10 0.02 1.12 9.92
CA ILE A 10 0.98 1.71 8.99
C ILE A 10 0.68 1.31 7.55
N ILE A 11 0.26 0.06 7.31
CA ILE A 11 -0.20 -0.39 5.99
C ILE A 11 -1.38 0.45 5.54
N ASP A 12 -2.44 0.52 6.36
CA ASP A 12 -3.64 1.29 6.05
C ASP A 12 -3.32 2.77 5.81
N TYR A 13 -2.38 3.34 6.56
CA TYR A 13 -1.94 4.73 6.35
C TYR A 13 -1.23 4.94 5.02
N VAL A 14 -0.35 4.02 4.63
CA VAL A 14 0.42 4.11 3.38
C VAL A 14 -0.48 3.84 2.16
N GLU A 15 -1.49 2.98 2.31
CA GLU A 15 -2.49 2.67 1.27
C GLU A 15 -3.62 3.70 1.19
N GLY A 16 -3.79 4.53 2.23
CA GLY A 16 -4.79 5.59 2.28
C GLY A 16 -6.17 5.10 2.76
N ASP A 17 -6.21 3.94 3.40
CA ASP A 17 -7.43 3.24 3.84
C ASP A 17 -7.79 3.52 5.31
N LEU A 18 -7.02 4.37 6.00
CA LEU A 18 -7.35 4.75 7.38
C LEU A 18 -8.67 5.52 7.47
N PRO A 19 -9.58 5.12 8.38
CA PRO A 19 -10.75 5.92 8.71
C PRO A 19 -10.34 7.33 9.16
N SER A 20 -11.08 8.35 8.73
CA SER A 20 -10.79 9.77 9.02
C SER A 20 -10.44 10.09 10.48
N PRO A 21 -11.14 9.57 11.53
CA PRO A 21 -10.77 9.87 12.91
C PRO A 21 -9.40 9.28 13.31
N VAL A 22 -9.04 8.13 12.74
CA VAL A 22 -7.76 7.46 13.00
C VAL A 22 -6.64 8.18 12.25
N LEU A 23 -6.88 8.56 11.00
CA LEU A 23 -5.94 9.35 10.19
C LEU A 23 -5.53 10.65 10.91
N ALA A 24 -6.50 11.44 11.36
CA ALA A 24 -6.23 12.71 12.05
C ALA A 24 -5.40 12.51 13.33
N THR A 25 -5.68 11.45 14.09
CA THR A 25 -4.91 11.12 15.30
C THR A 25 -3.48 10.70 14.96
N PHE A 26 -3.32 9.91 13.91
CA PHE A 26 -2.01 9.43 13.48
C PHE A 26 -1.14 10.56 12.89
N GLU A 27 -1.73 11.44 12.08
CA GLU A 27 -1.04 12.63 11.57
C GLU A 27 -0.61 13.59 12.69
N ALA A 28 -1.46 13.80 13.71
CA ALA A 28 -1.10 14.59 14.88
C ALA A 28 0.10 13.98 15.63
N HIS A 29 0.18 12.65 15.71
CA HIS A 29 1.32 11.96 16.30
C HIS A 29 2.59 12.14 15.45
N LEU A 30 2.50 11.97 14.13
CA LEU A 30 3.63 12.18 13.21
C LEU A 30 4.16 13.62 13.28
N ALA A 31 3.30 14.61 13.49
CA ALA A 31 3.71 16.00 13.68
C ALA A 31 4.51 16.24 14.98
N ALA A 32 4.31 15.39 16.00
CA ALA A 32 4.93 15.55 17.32
C ALA A 32 6.08 14.57 17.59
N CYS A 33 6.28 13.53 16.76
CA CYS A 33 7.21 12.44 17.03
C CYS A 33 8.17 12.18 15.85
N PRO A 34 9.40 12.75 15.88
CA PRO A 34 10.40 12.55 14.82
C PRO A 34 10.80 11.09 14.59
N GLU A 35 10.85 10.27 15.65
CA GLU A 35 11.19 8.85 15.54
C GLU A 35 10.15 8.06 14.73
N CYS A 36 8.87 8.38 14.89
CA CYS A 36 7.82 7.74 14.11
C CYS A 36 7.80 8.21 12.66
N VAL A 37 8.21 9.46 12.39
CA VAL A 37 8.46 9.93 11.02
C VAL A 37 9.61 9.15 10.38
N ALA A 38 10.73 8.97 11.09
CA ALA A 38 11.87 8.20 10.62
C ALA A 38 11.50 6.74 10.36
N TYR A 39 10.75 6.11 11.29
CA TYR A 39 10.26 4.75 11.12
C TYR A 39 9.38 4.60 9.86
N LEU A 40 8.44 5.52 9.66
CA LEU A 40 7.56 5.52 8.49
C LEU A 40 8.37 5.69 7.17
N GLN A 41 9.43 6.50 7.19
CA GLN A 41 10.34 6.64 6.04
C GLN A 41 11.03 5.31 5.72
N SER A 42 11.63 4.65 6.72
CA SER A 42 12.25 3.33 6.54
C SER A 42 11.25 2.26 6.06
N TYR A 43 10.02 2.32 6.56
CA TYR A 43 8.95 1.40 6.12
C TYR A 43 8.60 1.62 4.63
N ARG A 44 8.46 2.86 4.19
CA ARG A 44 8.24 3.20 2.77
C ARG A 44 9.39 2.75 1.87
N GLU A 45 10.62 2.91 2.34
CA GLU A 45 11.81 2.43 1.62
C GLU A 45 11.82 0.90 1.51
N THR A 46 11.44 0.19 2.58
CA THR A 46 11.29 -1.27 2.57
C THR A 46 10.27 -1.72 1.52
N ILE A 47 9.12 -1.04 1.41
CA ILE A 47 8.13 -1.30 0.35
C ILE A 47 8.74 -1.08 -1.03
N ALA A 48 9.45 0.03 -1.24
CA ALA A 48 10.05 0.36 -2.53
C ALA A 48 11.07 -0.70 -2.96
N LEU A 49 11.95 -1.12 -2.04
CA LEU A 49 12.92 -2.19 -2.28
C LEU A 49 12.26 -3.53 -2.56
N GLY A 50 11.21 -3.88 -1.81
CA GLY A 50 10.42 -5.10 -2.04
C GLY A 50 9.79 -5.13 -3.44
N ARG A 51 9.20 -4.01 -3.89
CA ARG A 51 8.65 -3.88 -5.24
C ARG A 51 9.73 -4.00 -6.31
N ALA A 52 10.86 -3.32 -6.14
CA ALA A 52 11.97 -3.38 -7.08
C ALA A 52 12.53 -4.82 -7.20
N ALA A 53 12.66 -5.54 -6.08
CA ALA A 53 13.10 -6.93 -6.06
C ALA A 53 12.09 -7.86 -6.77
N ALA A 54 10.79 -7.66 -6.56
CA ALA A 54 9.75 -8.43 -7.23
C ALA A 54 9.82 -8.26 -8.76
N THR A 55 10.05 -7.05 -9.25
CA THR A 55 10.18 -6.78 -10.69
C THR A 55 11.53 -7.23 -11.27
N ALA A 56 12.60 -7.23 -10.48
CA ALA A 56 13.93 -7.67 -10.92
C ALA A 56 14.04 -9.20 -11.04
N SER A 57 13.17 -9.94 -10.36
CA SER A 57 13.11 -11.40 -10.40
C SER A 57 12.31 -11.93 -11.59
N ASP A 58 11.71 -11.04 -12.38
CA ASP A 58 10.66 -11.37 -13.33
C ASP A 58 10.99 -10.91 -14.76
N ASP A 59 12.06 -11.47 -15.32
CA ASP A 59 12.33 -11.43 -16.77
C ASP A 59 11.32 -12.29 -17.56
N SER A 60 10.37 -12.94 -16.88
CA SER A 60 9.40 -13.88 -17.46
C SER A 60 7.94 -13.41 -17.48
N ALA A 61 7.50 -12.53 -16.58
CA ALA A 61 6.12 -12.02 -16.56
C ALA A 61 5.95 -10.61 -17.13
N SER A 62 7.02 -10.03 -17.70
CA SER A 62 6.83 -8.94 -18.67
C SER A 62 6.29 -9.43 -20.02
N ALA A 63 6.14 -10.75 -20.21
CA ALA A 63 5.54 -11.34 -21.39
C ALA A 63 4.01 -11.27 -21.33
N ASP A 64 3.44 -10.23 -21.97
CA ASP A 64 2.05 -10.07 -22.39
C ASP A 64 0.97 -10.44 -21.35
N VAL A 65 0.45 -9.42 -20.64
CA VAL A 65 -0.83 -9.54 -19.94
C VAL A 65 -1.91 -9.85 -20.99
N PRO A 66 -2.65 -10.98 -20.90
CA PRO A 66 -3.66 -11.31 -21.90
C PRO A 66 -4.78 -10.28 -21.91
N GLU A 67 -5.10 -9.75 -23.08
CA GLU A 67 -6.17 -8.75 -23.28
C GLU A 67 -7.53 -9.21 -22.72
N GLU A 68 -7.81 -10.52 -22.79
CA GLU A 68 -9.02 -11.11 -22.20
C GLU A 68 -9.14 -10.83 -20.69
N LEU A 69 -8.04 -10.90 -19.96
CA LEU A 69 -8.02 -10.63 -18.52
C LEU A 69 -8.30 -9.15 -18.23
N VAL A 70 -7.72 -8.24 -19.03
CA VAL A 70 -7.96 -6.79 -18.92
C VAL A 70 -9.45 -6.49 -19.14
N GLN A 71 -10.03 -7.07 -20.19
CA GLN A 71 -11.45 -6.90 -20.52
C GLN A 71 -12.38 -7.45 -19.43
N ALA A 72 -12.05 -8.61 -18.87
CA ALA A 72 -12.81 -9.19 -17.77
C ALA A 72 -12.83 -8.28 -16.52
N ILE A 73 -11.69 -7.69 -16.15
CA ILE A 73 -11.58 -6.76 -15.02
C ILE A 73 -12.41 -5.50 -15.27
N VAL A 74 -12.30 -4.90 -16.46
CA VAL A 74 -13.06 -3.69 -16.83
C VAL A 74 -14.57 -3.95 -16.79
N ALA A 75 -15.03 -5.07 -17.33
CA ALA A 75 -16.44 -5.45 -17.32
C ALA A 75 -16.98 -5.68 -15.89
N ALA A 76 -16.19 -6.32 -15.01
CA ALA A 76 -16.56 -6.53 -13.62
C ALA A 76 -16.76 -5.22 -12.86
N HIS A 77 -15.86 -4.23 -13.05
CA HIS A 77 -16.00 -2.91 -12.43
C HIS A 77 -17.17 -2.10 -12.98
N ALA A 78 -17.52 -2.23 -14.27
CA ALA A 78 -18.70 -1.57 -14.85
C ALA A 78 -20.00 -2.08 -14.20
N LYS A 79 -20.09 -3.38 -13.91
CA LYS A 79 -21.26 -4.00 -13.26
C LYS A 79 -21.40 -3.66 -11.76
N GLN A 80 -20.31 -3.28 -11.09
CA GLN A 80 -20.32 -2.88 -9.68
C GLN A 80 -20.73 -1.41 -9.45
N ARG A 81 -20.71 -0.60 -10.50
CA ARG A 81 -21.01 0.85 -10.45
C ARG A 81 -22.39 1.22 -11.02
N GLY A 82 -23.16 0.25 -11.49
CA GLY A 82 -24.56 0.40 -11.96
C GLY A 82 -25.52 -0.31 -11.04
#